data_AF-A0A2P4YPQ9-F1
#
_entry.id   AF-A0A2P4YPQ9-F1
#
_cell.length_a   1.000
_cell.length_b   1.000
_cell.length_c   1.000
_cell.angle_alpha   90.00
_cell.angle_beta   90.00
_cell.angle_gamma   90.00
#
_symmetry.space_group_name_H-M   'P 1'
#
loop_
_entity.id
_entity.type
_entity.pdbx_description
1 polymer ?
#
loop_
_entity_poly.entity_id
_entity_poly.type
_entity_poly.pdbx_seq_one_letter_code
_entity_poly.pdbx_strand_id
1 'polypeptide(L)'
;MPFFTLEDAKTSFNLFCCMYGIGTLGMPGNFSRAGPVIAVIAMAFMAFANIYASVKMSQVILLAPRSVKTFGDLGEWSMGRLGRFLCVVSQMGSCLLIPCVFLVLGGSLLDGLFPDAFSATVWIILMALMVLPVCLIPTLKEGAGAAFAGCMGTIIADVIGVAVVMYGMRGHPTVPSPDL
;
A
#
# COMPACT_ATOMS: atom_id res chain seq x y z
N MET A 1 -22.13 -14.49 -19.51
CA MET A 1 -20.79 -14.20 -18.94
C MET A 1 -20.78 -12.70 -18.68
N PRO A 2 -20.56 -12.22 -17.44
CA PRO A 2 -20.52 -10.78 -17.23
C PRO A 2 -19.26 -10.28 -17.96
N PHE A 3 -19.48 -9.55 -19.05
CA PHE A 3 -18.40 -8.99 -19.85
C PHE A 3 -17.66 -7.97 -18.99
N PHE A 4 -16.33 -8.08 -18.94
CA PHE A 4 -15.48 -7.06 -18.34
C PHE A 4 -15.71 -5.74 -19.08
N THR A 5 -16.42 -4.81 -18.45
CA THR A 5 -16.76 -3.54 -19.07
C THR A 5 -15.59 -2.59 -19.01
N LEU A 6 -15.61 -1.52 -19.81
CA LEU A 6 -14.61 -0.45 -19.72
C LEU A 6 -14.66 0.26 -18.35
N GLU A 7 -15.79 0.25 -17.66
CA GLU A 7 -15.89 0.80 -16.31
C GLU A 7 -15.21 -0.12 -15.27
N ASP A 8 -15.35 -1.44 -15.43
CA ASP A 8 -14.63 -2.42 -14.61
C ASP A 8 -13.13 -2.27 -14.82
N ALA A 9 -12.68 -2.10 -16.07
CA ALA A 9 -11.27 -1.86 -16.40
C ALA A 9 -10.70 -0.63 -15.69
N LYS A 10 -11.41 0.50 -15.73
CA LYS A 10 -11.00 1.74 -15.04
C LYS A 10 -10.95 1.55 -13.52
N THR A 11 -11.92 0.83 -12.96
CA THR A 11 -11.99 0.58 -11.52
C THR A 11 -10.87 -0.35 -11.07
N SER A 12 -10.61 -1.43 -11.81
CA SER A 12 -9.48 -2.34 -11.56
C SER A 12 -8.13 -1.62 -11.67
N PHE A 13 -7.99 -0.76 -12.67
CA PHE A 13 -6.77 0.05 -12.84
C PHE A 13 -6.57 1.02 -11.67
N ASN A 14 -7.62 1.70 -11.23
CA ASN A 14 -7.53 2.60 -10.08
C ASN A 14 -7.16 1.84 -8.79
N LEU A 15 -7.77 0.66 -8.57
CA LEU A 15 -7.41 -0.23 -7.46
C LEU A 15 -5.94 -0.67 -7.53
N PHE A 16 -5.45 -1.01 -8.72
CA PHE A 16 -4.03 -1.30 -8.93
C PHE A 16 -3.15 -0.10 -8.56
N CYS A 17 -3.48 1.10 -9.04
CA CYS A 17 -2.70 2.30 -8.71
C CYS A 17 -2.73 2.65 -7.21
N CYS A 18 -3.83 2.38 -6.51
CA CYS A 18 -3.91 2.58 -5.06
C CYS A 18 -3.09 1.55 -4.27
N MET A 19 -2.98 0.30 -4.76
CA MET A 19 -2.25 -0.77 -4.08
C MET A 19 -0.77 -0.81 -4.43
N TYR A 20 -0.42 -0.50 -5.68
CA TYR A 20 0.96 -0.44 -6.15
C TYR A 20 1.60 0.86 -5.68
N GLY A 21 2.40 0.78 -4.62
CA GLY A 21 3.00 1.95 -3.98
C GLY A 21 4.06 1.52 -2.98
N ILE A 22 4.10 2.20 -1.81
CA ILE A 22 5.14 2.05 -0.76
C ILE A 22 5.48 0.61 -0.35
N GLY A 23 4.54 -0.31 -0.50
CA GLY A 23 4.77 -1.73 -0.27
C GLY A 23 6.02 -2.21 -1.02
N THR A 24 6.24 -1.76 -2.26
CA THR A 24 7.45 -2.14 -3.04
C THR A 24 8.70 -1.40 -2.55
N LEU A 25 8.59 -0.11 -2.21
CA LEU A 25 9.73 0.70 -1.74
C LEU A 25 10.32 0.19 -0.41
N GLY A 26 9.47 -0.37 0.48
CA GLY A 26 9.91 -0.98 1.74
C GLY A 26 10.44 -2.41 1.60
N MET A 27 10.23 -3.07 0.46
CA MET A 27 10.56 -4.48 0.29
C MET A 27 12.05 -4.78 0.36
N PRO A 28 12.97 -4.01 -0.25
CA PRO A 28 14.39 -4.25 -0.11
C PRO A 28 14.85 -4.28 1.36
N GLY A 29 14.36 -3.34 2.18
CA GLY A 29 14.67 -3.30 3.62
C GLY A 29 14.04 -4.43 4.42
N ASN A 30 12.83 -4.86 4.05
CA ASN A 30 12.20 -6.02 4.69
C ASN A 30 12.93 -7.32 4.34
N PHE A 31 13.35 -7.47 3.09
CA PHE A 31 14.13 -8.61 2.60
C PHE A 31 15.53 -8.66 3.19
N SER A 32 16.18 -7.50 3.39
CA SER A 32 17.51 -7.45 4.00
C SER A 32 17.49 -7.84 5.48
N ARG A 33 16.39 -7.55 6.20
CA ARG A 33 16.24 -7.92 7.62
C ARG A 33 15.77 -9.35 7.84
N ALA A 34 14.77 -9.80 7.08
CA ALA A 34 14.20 -11.14 7.25
C ALA A 34 14.99 -12.24 6.51
N GLY A 35 15.78 -11.87 5.51
CA GLY A 35 16.40 -12.79 4.58
C GLY A 35 15.47 -13.25 3.45
N PRO A 36 16.03 -13.70 2.33
CA PRO A 36 15.27 -13.96 1.10
C PRO A 36 14.25 -15.09 1.25
N VAL A 37 14.59 -16.16 1.97
CA VAL A 37 13.70 -17.33 2.10
C VAL A 37 12.47 -17.01 2.94
N ILE A 38 12.67 -16.42 4.13
CA ILE A 38 11.58 -16.07 5.05
C ILE A 38 10.71 -14.98 4.43
N ALA A 39 11.33 -13.97 3.80
CA ALA A 39 10.60 -12.88 3.16
C ALA A 39 9.73 -13.38 1.98
N VAL A 40 10.22 -14.32 1.15
CA VAL A 40 9.42 -14.93 0.07
C VAL A 40 8.25 -15.74 0.62
N ILE A 41 8.48 -16.57 1.65
CA ILE A 41 7.42 -17.37 2.27
C ILE A 41 6.35 -16.44 2.88
N ALA A 42 6.77 -15.42 3.62
CA ALA A 42 5.87 -14.44 4.22
C ALA A 42 5.08 -13.66 3.16
N MET A 43 5.73 -13.24 2.07
CA MET A 43 5.08 -12.56 0.95
C MET A 43 4.03 -13.47 0.29
N ALA A 44 4.37 -14.73 0.02
CA ALA A 44 3.45 -15.69 -0.57
C ALA A 44 2.24 -15.92 0.34
N PHE A 45 2.46 -16.14 1.63
CA PHE A 45 1.40 -16.31 2.61
C PHE A 45 0.47 -15.08 2.66
N MET A 46 1.03 -13.87 2.76
CA MET A 46 0.26 -12.63 2.77
C MET A 46 -0.52 -12.42 1.45
N ALA A 47 0.07 -12.77 0.30
CA ALA A 47 -0.61 -12.71 -0.98
C ALA A 47 -1.83 -13.64 -1.01
N PHE A 48 -1.66 -14.92 -0.64
CA PHE A 48 -2.77 -15.87 -0.58
C PHE A 48 -3.85 -15.46 0.42
N ALA A 49 -3.45 -15.00 1.61
CA ALA A 49 -4.39 -14.54 2.63
C ALA A 49 -5.23 -13.34 2.15
N ASN A 50 -4.58 -12.33 1.52
CA ASN A 50 -5.27 -11.15 1.00
C ASN A 50 -6.20 -11.50 -0.18
N ILE A 51 -5.77 -12.36 -1.11
CA ILE A 51 -6.60 -12.82 -2.23
C ILE A 51 -7.81 -13.59 -1.69
N TYR A 52 -7.60 -14.53 -0.77
CA TYR A 52 -8.68 -15.31 -0.17
C TYR A 52 -9.69 -14.42 0.56
N ALA A 53 -9.22 -13.46 1.37
CA ALA A 53 -10.07 -12.50 2.06
C ALA A 53 -10.89 -11.65 1.08
N SER A 54 -10.26 -11.17 -0.01
CA SER A 54 -10.94 -10.36 -1.06
C SER A 54 -12.01 -11.15 -1.80
N VAL A 55 -11.74 -12.42 -2.12
CA VAL A 55 -12.72 -13.31 -2.76
C VAL A 55 -13.89 -13.58 -1.81
N LYS A 56 -13.62 -13.88 -0.54
CA LYS A 56 -14.68 -14.11 0.44
C LYS A 56 -15.53 -12.86 0.69
N MET A 57 -14.90 -11.71 0.80
CA MET A 57 -15.61 -10.43 0.92
C MET A 57 -16.51 -10.18 -0.29
N SER A 58 -16.03 -10.44 -1.50
CA SER A 58 -16.82 -10.32 -2.73
C SER A 58 -18.03 -11.27 -2.74
N GLN A 59 -17.83 -12.52 -2.30
CA GLN A 59 -18.92 -13.50 -2.17
C GLN A 59 -19.99 -13.05 -1.15
N VAL A 60 -19.57 -12.50 -0.01
CA VAL A 60 -20.47 -11.99 1.03
C VAL A 60 -21.24 -10.78 0.51
N ILE A 61 -20.59 -9.85 -0.20
CA ILE A 61 -21.25 -8.67 -0.79
C ILE A 61 -22.31 -9.08 -1.82
N LEU A 62 -22.07 -10.12 -2.62
CA LEU A 62 -23.05 -10.63 -3.59
C LEU A 62 -24.32 -11.20 -2.93
N LEU A 63 -24.21 -11.70 -1.69
CA LEU A 63 -25.33 -12.23 -0.92
C LEU A 63 -26.00 -11.15 -0.04
N ALA A 64 -25.35 -10.02 0.16
CA ALA A 64 -25.80 -8.95 1.05
C ALA A 64 -26.98 -8.15 0.43
N PRO A 65 -27.96 -7.73 1.25
CA PRO A 65 -29.05 -6.88 0.81
C PRO A 65 -28.53 -5.47 0.42
N ARG A 66 -29.29 -4.75 -0.41
CA ARG A 66 -28.93 -3.38 -0.88
C ARG A 66 -28.77 -2.33 0.22
N SER A 67 -29.14 -2.66 1.47
CA SER A 67 -28.88 -1.82 2.65
C SER A 67 -27.41 -1.84 3.08
N VAL A 68 -26.64 -2.88 2.75
CA VAL A 68 -25.22 -3.02 3.11
C VAL A 68 -24.39 -2.26 2.08
N LYS A 69 -23.85 -1.10 2.48
CA LYS A 69 -23.04 -0.24 1.60
C LYS A 69 -21.62 0.00 2.12
N THR A 70 -21.43 -0.02 3.43
CA THR A 70 -20.12 0.24 4.04
C THR A 70 -19.47 -1.05 4.55
N PHE A 71 -18.15 -1.01 4.74
CA PHE A 71 -17.41 -2.11 5.34
C PHE A 71 -17.88 -2.44 6.76
N GLY A 72 -18.28 -1.41 7.52
CA GLY A 72 -18.89 -1.58 8.84
C GLY A 72 -20.26 -2.27 8.79
N ASP A 73 -21.11 -1.91 7.81
CA ASP A 73 -22.42 -2.56 7.63
C ASP A 73 -22.27 -4.00 7.16
N LEU A 74 -21.23 -4.31 6.38
CA LEU A 74 -20.90 -5.67 5.97
C LEU A 74 -20.53 -6.53 7.20
N GLY A 75 -19.70 -5.97 8.10
CA GLY A 75 -19.36 -6.62 9.37
C GLY A 75 -20.58 -6.81 10.27
N GLU A 76 -21.50 -5.83 10.30
CA GLU A 76 -22.76 -5.94 11.03
C GLU A 76 -23.64 -7.05 10.49
N TRP A 77 -23.72 -7.18 9.16
CA TRP A 77 -24.51 -8.21 8.52
C TRP A 77 -23.91 -9.61 8.72
N SER A 78 -22.59 -9.74 8.74
CA SER A 78 -21.92 -11.05 8.87
C SER A 78 -21.86 -11.58 10.32
N MET A 79 -21.61 -10.71 11.31
CA MET A 79 -21.37 -11.11 12.72
C MET A 79 -22.09 -10.22 13.74
N GLY A 80 -23.06 -9.41 13.32
CA GLY A 80 -23.79 -8.49 14.19
C GLY A 80 -22.91 -7.34 14.71
N ARG A 81 -23.29 -6.78 15.87
CA ARG A 81 -22.65 -5.58 16.44
C ARG A 81 -21.14 -5.74 16.68
N LEU A 82 -20.66 -6.95 16.99
CA LEU A 82 -19.22 -7.23 17.14
C LEU A 82 -18.49 -7.12 15.81
N GLY A 83 -19.07 -7.64 14.72
CA GLY A 83 -18.48 -7.52 13.39
C GLY A 83 -18.37 -6.06 12.93
N ARG A 84 -19.40 -5.25 13.22
CA ARG A 84 -19.36 -3.79 12.96
C ARG A 84 -18.20 -3.13 13.72
N PHE A 85 -18.07 -3.42 15.02
CA PHE A 85 -17.02 -2.84 15.85
C PHE A 85 -15.63 -3.22 15.34
N LEU A 86 -15.39 -4.50 15.04
CA LEU A 86 -14.09 -4.96 14.52
C LEU A 86 -13.74 -4.32 13.18
N CYS A 87 -14.70 -4.22 12.25
CA CYS A 87 -14.49 -3.60 10.94
C CYS A 87 -14.17 -2.09 11.07
N VAL A 88 -14.91 -1.36 11.91
CA VAL A 88 -14.70 0.08 12.08
C VAL A 88 -13.38 0.36 12.78
N VAL A 89 -13.04 -0.37 13.86
CA VAL A 89 -11.79 -0.15 14.59
C VAL A 89 -10.58 -0.49 13.72
N SER A 90 -10.60 -1.61 13.00
CA SER A 90 -9.51 -1.97 12.09
C SER A 90 -9.36 -0.98 10.93
N GLN A 91 -10.46 -0.47 10.39
CA GLN A 91 -10.44 0.54 9.34
C GLN A 91 -9.91 1.89 9.85
N MET A 92 -10.37 2.35 11.01
CA MET A 92 -9.86 3.58 11.64
C MET A 92 -8.36 3.47 11.96
N GLY A 93 -7.93 2.33 12.49
CA GLY A 93 -6.51 2.05 12.73
C GLY A 93 -5.68 2.12 11.45
N SER A 94 -6.17 1.49 10.37
CA SER A 94 -5.51 1.53 9.06
C SER A 94 -5.43 2.95 8.50
N CYS A 95 -6.52 3.72 8.55
CA CYS A 95 -6.56 5.10 8.07
C CYS A 95 -5.62 6.05 8.84
N LEU A 96 -5.24 5.72 10.07
CA LEU A 96 -4.29 6.51 10.86
C LEU A 96 -2.85 6.04 10.66
N LEU A 97 -2.60 4.74 10.80
CA LEU A 97 -1.26 4.16 10.79
C LEU A 97 -0.60 4.26 9.42
N ILE A 98 -1.38 4.07 8.35
CA ILE A 98 -0.87 4.11 6.98
C ILE A 98 -0.26 5.49 6.66
N PRO A 99 -0.97 6.63 6.80
CA PRO A 99 -0.37 7.96 6.65
C PRO A 99 0.83 8.22 7.56
N CYS A 100 0.81 7.76 8.81
CA CYS A 100 1.94 7.92 9.72
C CYS A 100 3.21 7.25 9.17
N VAL A 101 3.12 6.01 8.71
CA VAL A 101 4.26 5.29 8.12
C VAL A 101 4.73 5.99 6.85
N PHE A 102 3.81 6.48 6.01
CA PHE A 102 4.14 7.24 4.81
C PHE A 102 4.94 8.52 5.11
N LEU A 103 4.49 9.30 6.10
CA LEU A 103 5.16 10.54 6.49
C LEU A 103 6.55 10.26 7.04
N VAL A 104 6.71 9.23 7.88
CA VAL A 104 8.01 8.84 8.43
C VAL A 104 8.96 8.37 7.33
N LEU A 105 8.50 7.48 6.43
CA LEU A 105 9.34 6.99 5.33
C LEU A 105 9.75 8.14 4.40
N GLY A 106 8.81 9.01 4.03
CA GLY A 106 9.07 10.16 3.17
C GLY A 106 10.09 11.12 3.79
N GLY A 107 9.97 11.39 5.09
CA GLY A 107 10.94 12.19 5.84
C GLY A 107 12.35 11.60 5.82
N SER A 108 12.50 10.29 6.05
CA SER A 108 13.80 9.61 6.00
C SER A 108 14.41 9.58 4.60
N LEU A 109 13.58 9.45 3.55
CA LEU A 109 14.05 9.50 2.16
C LEU A 109 14.53 10.90 1.77
N LEU A 110 13.83 11.97 2.17
CA LEU A 110 14.23 13.35 1.90
C LEU A 110 15.49 13.76 2.66
N ASP A 111 15.64 13.30 3.89
CA ASP A 111 16.86 13.45 4.70
C ASP A 111 18.07 12.79 4.00
N GLY A 112 17.89 11.59 3.45
CA GLY A 112 18.93 10.91 2.67
C GLY A 112 19.24 11.56 1.32
N LEU A 113 18.26 12.20 0.68
CA LEU A 113 18.45 12.88 -0.61
C LEU A 113 19.15 14.24 -0.47
N PHE A 114 18.87 14.96 0.61
CA PHE A 114 19.46 16.26 0.94
C PHE A 114 20.17 16.20 2.30
N PRO A 115 21.33 15.52 2.38
CA PRO A 115 22.07 15.44 3.62
C PRO A 115 22.43 16.84 4.13
N ASP A 116 22.37 17.02 5.45
CA ASP A 116 22.70 18.26 6.17
C ASP A 116 21.82 19.50 5.87
N ALA A 117 20.74 19.38 5.09
CA ALA A 117 19.85 20.52 4.80
C ALA A 117 18.86 20.81 5.94
N PHE A 118 18.11 19.79 6.39
CA PHE A 118 17.15 19.87 7.48
C PHE A 118 17.06 18.53 8.20
N SER A 119 16.69 18.55 9.49
CA SER A 119 16.43 17.30 10.24
C SER A 119 15.21 16.57 9.69
N ALA A 120 15.23 15.23 9.71
CA ALA A 120 14.11 14.36 9.35
C ALA A 120 12.74 14.83 9.91
N THR A 121 12.68 15.33 11.14
CA THR A 121 11.42 15.85 11.73
C THR A 121 10.85 17.04 10.95
N VAL A 122 11.71 17.94 10.47
CA VAL A 122 11.28 19.10 9.67
C VAL A 122 10.78 18.63 8.31
N TRP A 123 11.45 17.65 7.68
CA TRP A 123 10.97 17.04 6.44
C TRP A 123 9.60 16.38 6.58
N ILE A 124 9.36 15.68 7.69
CA ILE A 124 8.06 15.08 8.02
C ILE A 124 6.98 16.17 8.13
N ILE A 125 7.26 17.27 8.83
CA ILE A 125 6.31 18.38 8.98
C ILE A 125 6.00 19.02 7.61
N LEU A 126 7.03 19.29 6.80
CA LEU A 126 6.85 19.85 5.46
C LEU A 126 6.01 18.93 4.56
N MET A 127 6.26 17.62 4.60
CA MET A 127 5.45 16.66 3.87
C MET A 127 4.00 16.63 4.35
N ALA A 128 3.77 16.63 5.67
CA ALA A 128 2.43 16.66 6.24
C ALA A 128 1.65 17.91 5.77
N LEU A 129 2.31 19.07 5.74
CA LEU A 129 1.72 20.31 5.24
C LEU A 129 1.40 20.25 3.73
N MET A 130 2.26 19.61 2.93
CA MET A 130 2.04 19.45 1.49
C MET A 130 0.93 18.44 1.16
N VAL A 131 0.68 17.47 2.03
CA VAL A 131 -0.35 16.42 1.83
C VAL A 131 -1.73 16.86 2.35
N LEU A 132 -1.80 17.83 3.28
CA LEU A 132 -3.07 18.37 3.80
C LEU A 132 -4.13 18.72 2.74
N PRO A 133 -3.78 19.35 1.59
CA PRO A 133 -4.75 19.64 0.54
C PRO A 133 -5.36 18.38 -0.09
N VAL A 134 -4.62 17.28 -0.13
CA VAL A 134 -5.08 16.00 -0.68
C VAL A 134 -6.16 15.38 0.21
N CYS A 135 -6.09 15.61 1.53
CA CYS A 135 -7.13 15.20 2.48
C CYS A 135 -8.48 15.89 2.24
N LEU A 136 -8.50 16.99 1.49
CA LEU A 136 -9.71 17.72 1.15
C LEU A 136 -10.39 17.21 -0.13
N ILE A 137 -9.79 16.25 -0.84
CA ILE A 137 -10.37 15.65 -2.05
C ILE A 137 -11.36 14.56 -1.63
N PRO A 138 -12.68 14.79 -1.78
CA PRO A 138 -13.69 13.91 -1.19
C PRO A 138 -13.95 12.64 -2.00
N THR A 139 -13.47 12.53 -3.25
CA THR A 139 -13.81 11.40 -4.13
C THR A 139 -12.61 10.70 -4.75
N LEU A 140 -12.69 9.36 -4.84
CA LEU A 140 -11.72 8.51 -5.55
C LEU A 140 -11.63 8.83 -7.05
N LYS A 141 -12.66 9.47 -7.63
CA LYS A 141 -12.64 9.91 -9.03
C LYS A 141 -11.77 11.14 -9.23
N GLU A 142 -11.84 12.10 -8.29
CA GLU A 142 -10.99 13.30 -8.30
C GLU A 142 -9.54 12.96 -7.92
N GLY A 143 -9.33 11.94 -7.08
CA GLY A 143 -8.01 11.44 -6.68
C GLY A 143 -7.33 10.47 -7.66
N ALA A 144 -8.03 10.02 -8.71
CA ALA A 144 -7.51 8.99 -9.62
C ALA A 144 -6.23 9.43 -10.35
N GLY A 145 -6.12 10.70 -10.71
CA GLY A 145 -4.91 11.25 -11.33
C GLY A 145 -3.69 11.23 -10.40
N ALA A 146 -3.89 11.57 -9.13
CA ALA A 146 -2.83 11.53 -8.12
C ALA A 146 -2.39 10.08 -7.81
N ALA A 147 -3.35 9.16 -7.71
CA ALA A 147 -3.07 7.73 -7.55
C ALA A 147 -2.28 7.17 -8.74
N PHE A 148 -2.66 7.53 -9.97
CA PHE A 148 -1.94 7.13 -11.17
C PHE A 148 -0.50 7.70 -11.19
N ALA A 149 -0.33 9.00 -10.90
CA ALA A 149 0.99 9.62 -10.84
C ALA A 149 1.90 8.96 -9.79
N GLY A 150 1.35 8.67 -8.60
CA GLY A 150 2.09 7.96 -7.54
C GLY A 150 2.48 6.54 -7.95
N CYS A 151 1.55 5.79 -8.54
CA CYS A 151 1.81 4.46 -9.07
C CYS A 151 2.91 4.48 -10.15
N MET A 152 2.82 5.39 -11.12
CA MET A 152 3.82 5.53 -12.17
C MET A 152 5.19 5.92 -11.62
N GLY A 153 5.23 6.86 -10.67
CA GLY A 153 6.46 7.24 -9.97
C GLY A 153 7.10 6.06 -9.25
N THR A 154 6.30 5.21 -8.62
CA THR A 154 6.77 4.01 -7.92
C THR A 154 7.32 2.98 -8.91
N ILE A 155 6.63 2.70 -10.01
CA ILE A 155 7.11 1.78 -11.05
C ILE A 155 8.46 2.24 -11.61
N ILE A 156 8.59 3.54 -11.92
CA ILE A 156 9.85 4.10 -12.42
C ILE A 156 10.96 3.98 -11.37
N ALA A 157 10.67 4.29 -10.11
CA ALA A 157 11.62 4.15 -9.01
C ALA A 157 12.06 2.69 -8.81
N ASP A 158 11.14 1.73 -8.88
CA ASP A 158 11.44 0.30 -8.79
C ASP A 158 12.36 -0.15 -9.93
N VAL A 159 12.07 0.25 -11.17
CA VAL A 159 12.91 -0.08 -12.34
C VAL A 159 14.32 0.49 -12.17
N ILE A 160 14.44 1.75 -11.76
CA ILE A 160 15.75 2.38 -11.50
C ILE A 160 16.47 1.67 -10.36
N GLY A 161 15.79 1.41 -9.25
CA GLY A 161 16.34 0.75 -8.07
C GLY A 161 16.90 -0.64 -8.41
N VAL A 162 16.10 -1.47 -9.10
CA VAL A 162 16.53 -2.80 -9.54
C VAL A 162 17.69 -2.70 -10.52
N ALA A 163 17.66 -1.77 -11.49
CA ALA A 163 18.74 -1.61 -12.45
C ALA A 163 20.06 -1.18 -11.79
N VAL A 164 20.02 -0.25 -10.85
CA VAL A 164 21.20 0.20 -10.08
C VAL A 164 21.75 -0.93 -9.22
N VAL A 165 20.89 -1.69 -8.53
CA VAL A 165 21.32 -2.84 -7.73
C VAL A 165 21.94 -3.92 -8.62
N MET A 166 21.30 -4.28 -9.74
CA MET A 166 21.84 -5.25 -10.69
C MET A 166 23.19 -4.82 -11.27
N TYR A 167 23.37 -3.53 -11.53
CA TYR A 167 24.64 -2.99 -12.00
C TYR A 167 25.70 -3.02 -10.90
N GLY A 168 25.36 -2.58 -9.68
CA GLY A 168 26.28 -2.51 -8.54
C GLY A 168 26.70 -3.88 -7.99
N MET A 169 25.83 -4.89 -8.10
CA MET A 169 26.11 -6.27 -7.67
C MET A 169 26.85 -7.12 -8.72
N ARG A 170 27.28 -6.54 -9.86
CA ARG A 170 28.06 -7.27 -10.86
C ARG A 170 29.37 -7.78 -10.25
N GLY A 171 29.54 -9.09 -10.22
CA GLY A 171 30.74 -9.75 -9.68
C GLY A 171 30.64 -10.22 -8.23
N HIS A 172 29.46 -10.11 -7.59
CA HIS A 172 29.27 -10.62 -6.23
C HIS A 172 29.04 -12.15 -6.23
N PRO A 173 29.82 -12.95 -5.48
CA PRO A 173 29.83 -14.41 -5.60
C PRO A 173 28.63 -15.12 -4.96
N THR A 174 28.05 -14.59 -3.88
CA THR A 174 26.89 -15.18 -3.17
C THR A 174 25.99 -14.10 -2.60
N VAL A 175 24.71 -14.37 -2.38
CA VAL A 175 23.79 -13.41 -1.73
C VAL A 175 24.31 -13.11 -0.31
N PRO A 176 24.50 -11.83 0.08
CA PRO A 176 24.91 -11.48 1.44
C PRO A 176 23.93 -12.07 2.47
N SER A 177 24.47 -12.63 3.54
CA SER A 177 23.66 -13.10 4.67
C SER A 177 22.94 -11.91 5.30
N PRO A 178 21.64 -12.03 5.63
CA PRO A 178 20.98 -11.03 6.47
C PRO A 178 21.65 -10.98 7.85
N ASP A 179 21.78 -9.77 8.42
CA ASP A 179 22.16 -9.57 9.82
C ASP A 179 20.96 -9.95 10.70
N LEU A 180 20.86 -11.24 11.06
CA LEU A 180 19.86 -11.78 12.00
C LEU A 180 20.30 -11.59 13.46
#